data_AF-A0AAT9W0P5-F1
#
_entry.id   AF-A0AAT9W0P5-F1
#
_cell.length_a   1.000
_cell.length_b   1.000
_cell.length_c   1.000
_cell.angle_alpha   90.00
_cell.angle_beta   90.00
_cell.angle_gamma   90.00
#
_symmetry.space_group_name_H-M   'P 1'
#
loop_
_entity.id
_entity.type
_entity.pdbx_description
1 polymer ?
#
loop_
_entity_poly.entity_id
_entity_poly.type
_entity_poly.pdbx_seq_one_letter_code
_entity_poly.pdbx_strand_id
1 'polypeptide(L)'
;MTTDNKGYSLAVANRSNNQSAEKVYLKPMALYLPDIAAQAVSELVSRLPGATENSAEYVLTVTNNNNGVSVDKDFTRLAELHDPLIAADAVKDLINIVRGYESDEETNVCGW
;
A
#
# COMPACT_ATOMS: atom_id res chain seq x y z
N MET A 1 15.56 22.06 -10.47
CA MET A 1 14.51 21.69 -9.51
C MET A 1 14.99 20.42 -8.83
N THR A 2 15.37 20.48 -7.56
CA THR A 2 15.79 19.29 -6.80
C THR A 2 14.58 18.41 -6.61
N THR A 3 14.42 17.39 -7.46
CA THR A 3 13.46 16.30 -7.23
C THR A 3 13.98 15.52 -6.04
N ASP A 4 13.69 16.04 -4.84
CA ASP A 4 13.93 15.35 -3.60
C ASP A 4 13.13 14.05 -3.69
N ASN A 5 13.80 12.91 -3.70
CA ASN A 5 13.13 11.63 -3.82
C ASN A 5 12.35 11.39 -2.53
N LYS A 6 11.08 11.76 -2.52
CA LYS A 6 10.19 11.62 -1.37
C LYS A 6 9.73 10.17 -1.14
N GLY A 7 10.06 9.26 -2.07
CA GLY A 7 9.75 7.84 -1.98
C GLY A 7 8.26 7.52 -2.01
N TYR A 8 7.93 6.28 -1.61
CA TYR A 8 6.57 5.76 -1.58
C TYR A 8 6.14 5.56 -0.12
N SER A 9 4.96 6.04 0.26
CA SER A 9 4.35 5.75 1.55
C SER A 9 3.44 4.54 1.43
N LEU A 10 3.61 3.56 2.31
CA LEU A 10 2.68 2.45 2.48
C LEU A 10 1.92 2.70 3.79
N ALA A 11 0.60 2.72 3.71
CA ALA A 11 -0.29 2.89 4.85
C ALA A 11 -1.29 1.75 4.94
N VAL A 12 -1.57 1.30 6.16
CA VAL A 12 -2.69 0.40 6.46
C VAL A 12 -3.64 1.16 7.37
N ALA A 13 -4.89 1.30 6.96
CA ALA A 13 -5.96 1.89 7.76
C ALA A 13 -6.97 0.81 8.15
N ASN A 14 -7.45 0.87 9.38
CA ASN A 14 -8.60 0.12 9.85
C ASN A 14 -9.79 1.09 9.93
N ARG A 15 -10.74 0.93 9.01
CA ARG A 15 -11.92 1.79 8.91
C ARG A 15 -12.86 1.61 10.10
N SER A 16 -12.86 0.43 10.71
CA SER A 16 -13.68 0.14 11.89
C SER A 16 -13.28 0.99 13.10
N ASN A 17 -11.99 1.29 13.27
CA ASN A 17 -11.49 2.05 14.41
C ASN A 17 -10.95 3.44 14.03
N ASN A 18 -11.01 3.84 12.76
CA ASN A 18 -10.42 5.08 12.23
C ASN A 18 -8.93 5.23 12.57
N GLN A 19 -8.21 4.12 12.65
CA GLN A 19 -6.78 4.13 12.93
C GLN A 19 -5.99 3.75 11.70
N SER A 20 -4.88 4.45 11.46
CA SER A 20 -3.98 4.17 10.35
C SER A 20 -2.54 4.14 10.82
N ALA A 21 -1.77 3.23 10.23
CA ALA A 21 -0.34 3.13 10.39
C ALA A 21 0.30 3.31 9.02
N GLU A 22 1.26 4.22 8.92
CA GLU A 22 1.99 4.47 7.68
C GLU A 22 3.51 4.34 7.87
N LYS A 23 4.20 4.03 6.77
CA LYS A 23 5.66 3.93 6.71
C LYS A 23 6.14 4.37 5.33
N VAL A 24 7.15 5.24 5.32
CA VAL A 24 7.74 5.81 4.10
C VAL A 24 8.93 4.96 3.66
N TYR A 25 8.95 4.61 2.38
CA TYR A 25 9.96 3.81 1.70
C TYR A 25 10.65 4.64 0.63
N LEU A 26 11.91 5.03 0.89
CA LEU A 26 12.74 5.74 -0.09
C LEU A 26 13.14 4.87 -1.29
N LYS A 27 13.09 3.54 -1.13
CA LYS A 27 13.41 2.55 -2.16
C LYS A 27 12.20 1.65 -2.44
N PRO A 28 11.28 2.04 -3.35
CA PRO A 28 10.08 1.26 -3.66
C PRO A 28 10.41 -0.11 -4.29
N MET A 29 11.57 -0.27 -4.93
CA MET A 29 12.03 -1.55 -5.46
C MET A 29 12.15 -2.64 -4.39
N ALA A 30 12.41 -2.29 -3.13
CA ALA A 30 12.49 -3.27 -2.05
C ALA A 30 11.14 -3.94 -1.77
N LEU A 31 10.02 -3.25 -2.05
CA LEU A 31 8.66 -3.75 -1.85
C LEU A 31 8.23 -4.75 -2.94
N TYR A 32 9.03 -4.97 -4.00
CA TYR A 32 8.79 -6.08 -4.93
C TYR A 32 9.22 -7.43 -4.34
N LEU A 33 10.05 -7.43 -3.30
CA LEU A 33 10.40 -8.65 -2.59
C LEU A 33 9.22 -9.05 -1.72
N PRO A 34 8.64 -10.25 -1.93
CA PRO A 34 7.44 -10.66 -1.21
C PRO A 34 7.69 -10.71 0.30
N ASP A 35 8.88 -11.12 0.72
CA ASP A 35 9.30 -11.15 2.11
C ASP A 35 9.28 -9.75 2.76
N ILE A 36 9.83 -8.75 2.07
CA ILE A 36 9.88 -7.36 2.54
C ILE A 36 8.49 -6.74 2.56
N ALA A 37 7.68 -6.97 1.52
CA ALA A 37 6.32 -6.45 1.43
C ALA A 37 5.41 -7.04 2.50
N ALA A 38 5.44 -8.36 2.67
CA ALA A 38 4.69 -9.05 3.72
C ALA A 38 5.10 -8.58 5.12
N GLN A 39 6.42 -8.47 5.37
CA GLN A 39 6.91 -7.99 6.66
C GLN A 39 6.48 -6.54 6.91
N ALA A 40 6.55 -5.68 5.89
CA ALA A 40 6.09 -4.29 5.98
C ALA A 40 4.62 -4.18 6.37
N VAL A 41 3.74 -4.93 5.67
CA VAL A 41 2.31 -4.95 5.97
C VAL A 41 2.06 -5.52 7.36
N SER A 42 2.71 -6.63 7.72
CA SER A 42 2.57 -7.24 9.05
C SER A 42 3.04 -6.32 10.18
N GLU A 43 4.12 -5.55 9.96
CA GLU A 43 4.57 -4.52 10.90
C GLU A 43 3.54 -3.41 11.06
N LEU A 44 2.98 -2.91 9.95
CA LEU A 44 1.95 -1.86 9.96
C LEU A 44 0.67 -2.33 10.66
N VAL A 45 0.24 -3.56 10.38
CA VAL A 45 -0.90 -4.21 11.04
C VAL A 45 -0.66 -4.39 12.53
N SER A 46 0.53 -4.84 12.92
CA SER A 46 0.89 -4.99 14.35
C SER A 46 0.95 -3.64 15.08
N ARG A 47 1.17 -2.54 14.34
CA ARG A 47 1.20 -1.18 14.89
C ARG A 47 -0.20 -0.57 15.04
N LEU A 48 -1.23 -1.15 14.41
CA LEU A 48 -2.63 -0.74 14.60
C LEU A 48 -3.16 -1.32 15.92
N PRO A 49 -3.40 -0.50 16.96
CA PRO A 49 -3.92 -1.02 18.22
C PRO A 49 -5.38 -1.42 18.01
N GLY A 50 -5.73 -2.67 18.28
CA GLY A 50 -7.10 -3.16 18.08
C GLY A 50 -7.39 -3.75 16.70
N ALA A 51 -6.36 -4.14 15.93
CA ALA A 51 -6.52 -5.04 14.79
C ALA A 51 -7.18 -6.35 15.27
N THR A 52 -8.50 -6.40 15.18
CA THR A 52 -9.30 -7.56 15.55
C THR A 52 -9.78 -8.23 14.27
N GLU A 53 -9.85 -9.55 14.28
CA GLU A 53 -10.33 -10.35 13.13
C GLU A 53 -11.76 -9.97 12.70
N ASN A 54 -12.51 -9.26 13.56
CA ASN A 54 -13.89 -8.82 13.32
C ASN A 54 -14.02 -7.37 12.80
N SER A 55 -12.94 -6.59 12.72
CA SER A 55 -12.99 -5.28 12.05
C SER A 55 -12.93 -5.49 10.54
N ALA A 56 -14.09 -5.55 9.89
CA ALA A 56 -14.29 -6.05 8.53
C ALA A 56 -13.82 -5.12 7.40
N GLU A 57 -13.03 -4.09 7.70
CA GLU A 57 -12.67 -3.06 6.71
C GLU A 57 -11.25 -2.55 6.98
N TYR A 58 -10.27 -3.24 6.40
CA TYR A 58 -8.91 -2.74 6.31
C TYR A 58 -8.68 -2.16 4.92
N VAL A 59 -7.85 -1.12 4.84
CA VAL A 59 -7.50 -0.48 3.59
C VAL A 59 -5.99 -0.34 3.54
N LEU A 60 -5.38 -0.87 2.49
CA LEU A 60 -3.96 -0.69 2.19
C LEU A 60 -3.83 0.42 1.16
N THR A 61 -3.07 1.47 1.47
CA THR A 61 -2.86 2.61 0.58
C THR A 61 -1.37 2.73 0.26
N VAL A 62 -1.05 2.83 -1.03
CA VAL A 62 0.29 3.18 -1.51
C VAL A 62 0.23 4.57 -2.13
N THR A 63 1.04 5.48 -1.62
CA THR A 63 1.15 6.86 -2.12
C THR A 63 2.56 7.09 -2.62
N ASN A 64 2.72 7.47 -3.87
CA ASN A 64 3.98 7.99 -4.37
C ASN A 64 4.09 9.48 -4.04
N ASN A 65 4.97 9.82 -3.11
CA ASN A 65 5.16 11.19 -2.67
C ASN A 65 5.91 12.05 -3.70
N ASN A 66 6.49 11.45 -4.75
CA ASN A 66 7.15 12.21 -5.82
C ASN A 66 6.13 12.91 -6.72
N ASN A 67 5.02 12.24 -7.06
CA ASN A 67 3.97 12.79 -7.93
C ASN A 67 2.63 13.05 -7.20
N GLY A 68 2.46 12.55 -5.98
CA GLY A 68 1.24 12.67 -5.19
C GLY A 68 0.14 11.65 -5.54
N VAL A 69 0.43 10.67 -6.40
CA VAL A 69 -0.52 9.61 -6.77
C VAL A 69 -0.65 8.61 -5.62
N SER A 70 -1.89 8.36 -5.18
CA SER A 70 -2.23 7.36 -4.17
C SER A 70 -3.23 6.35 -4.71
N VAL A 71 -3.01 5.08 -4.42
CA VAL A 71 -3.92 3.98 -4.77
C VAL A 71 -4.19 3.18 -3.51
N ASP A 72 -5.45 2.89 -3.26
CA ASP A 72 -5.90 2.08 -2.14
C ASP A 72 -6.53 0.75 -2.59
N LYS A 73 -6.44 -0.24 -1.70
CA LYS A 73 -7.04 -1.57 -1.84
C LYS A 73 -7.76 -1.91 -0.55
N ASP A 74 -9.03 -2.28 -0.65
CA ASP A 74 -9.80 -2.77 0.47
C ASP A 74 -9.53 -4.26 0.74
N PHE A 75 -9.55 -4.61 2.03
CA PHE A 75 -9.42 -5.96 2.54
C PHE A 75 -10.55 -6.23 3.51
N THR A 76 -11.27 -7.32 3.26
CA THR A 76 -12.41 -7.71 4.09
C THR A 76 -11.96 -8.50 5.32
N ARG A 77 -10.75 -9.08 5.30
CA ARG A 77 -10.24 -9.91 6.39
C ARG A 77 -8.80 -9.55 6.78
N LEU A 78 -8.55 -9.53 8.09
CA LEU A 78 -7.21 -9.39 8.64
C LEU A 78 -6.27 -10.55 8.23
N ALA A 79 -6.82 -11.75 8.04
CA ALA A 79 -6.07 -12.92 7.59
C ALA A 79 -5.39 -12.71 6.23
N GLU A 80 -6.00 -11.92 5.33
CA GLU A 80 -5.44 -11.61 4.02
C GLU A 80 -4.22 -10.69 4.13
N LEU A 81 -4.22 -9.77 5.11
CA LEU A 81 -3.08 -8.90 5.40
C LEU A 81 -1.95 -9.61 6.13
N HIS A 82 -2.26 -10.67 6.89
CA HIS A 82 -1.26 -11.55 7.51
C HIS A 82 -0.67 -12.57 6.54
N ASP A 83 -1.38 -12.91 5.46
CA ASP A 83 -0.87 -13.84 4.47
C ASP A 83 0.23 -13.17 3.64
N PRO A 84 1.47 -13.70 3.67
CA PRO A 84 2.60 -13.06 3.01
C PRO A 84 2.48 -13.05 1.49
N LEU A 85 1.77 -14.01 0.89
CA LEU A 85 1.57 -14.05 -0.56
C LEU A 85 0.57 -12.99 -0.97
N ILE A 86 -0.57 -12.89 -0.25
CA ILE A 86 -1.61 -11.91 -0.54
C ILE A 86 -1.12 -10.48 -0.28
N ALA A 87 -0.48 -10.24 0.86
CA ALA A 87 0.07 -8.93 1.19
C ALA A 87 1.14 -8.48 0.18
N ALA A 88 2.05 -9.37 -0.21
CA ALA A 88 3.06 -9.07 -1.21
C ALA A 88 2.47 -8.78 -2.59
N ASP A 89 1.52 -9.60 -3.03
CA ASP A 89 0.85 -9.43 -4.32
C ASP A 89 0.09 -8.10 -4.37
N ALA A 90 -0.64 -7.76 -3.31
CA ALA A 90 -1.36 -6.49 -3.22
C ALA A 90 -0.42 -5.28 -3.21
N VAL A 91 0.65 -5.30 -2.42
CA VAL A 91 1.65 -4.21 -2.43
C VAL A 91 2.27 -4.05 -3.81
N LYS A 92 2.60 -5.16 -4.49
CA LYS A 92 3.15 -5.16 -5.84
C LYS A 92 2.15 -4.60 -6.86
N ASP A 93 0.89 -5.00 -6.80
CA ASP A 93 -0.21 -4.49 -7.62
C ASP A 93 -0.33 -2.97 -7.46
N LEU A 94 -0.46 -2.50 -6.22
CA LEU A 94 -0.55 -1.08 -5.89
C LEU A 94 0.64 -0.27 -6.40
N ILE A 95 1.87 -0.74 -6.18
CA ILE A 95 3.08 -0.07 -6.66
C ILE A 95 3.12 -0.05 -8.20
N ASN A 96 2.74 -1.14 -8.87
CA ASN A 96 2.69 -1.19 -10.32
C ASN A 96 1.66 -0.20 -10.87
N ILE A 97 0.50 -0.05 -10.23
CA ILE A 97 -0.52 0.92 -10.62
C ILE A 97 0.01 2.35 -10.45
N VAL A 98 0.53 2.68 -9.26
CA VAL A 98 1.07 4.01 -8.96
C VAL A 98 2.24 4.38 -9.89
N ARG A 99 3.11 3.42 -10.21
CA ARG A 99 4.18 3.58 -11.21
C ARG A 99 3.66 3.67 -12.63
N GLY A 100 2.59 2.94 -12.95
CA GLY A 100 1.88 3.05 -14.22
C GLY A 100 1.45 4.48 -14.48
N TYR A 101 0.83 5.13 -13.48
CA TYR A 101 0.47 6.56 -13.52
C TYR A 101 1.67 7.52 -13.64
N GLU A 102 2.91 7.11 -13.33
CA GLU A 102 4.11 7.91 -13.64
C GLU A 102 4.55 7.79 -15.10
N SER A 103 4.23 6.67 -15.78
CA SER A 103 4.47 6.50 -17.22
C SER A 103 3.29 6.90 -18.09
N ASP A 104 2.09 7.04 -17.51
CA ASP A 104 0.84 7.31 -18.22
C ASP A 104 0.58 8.82 -18.38
N GLU A 105 1.54 9.54 -18.98
CA GLU A 105 1.22 10.81 -19.67
C GLU A 105 0.60 10.53 -21.05
N GLU A 106 0.26 9.27 -21.40
CA GLU A 106 -0.36 8.97 -22.70
C GLU A 106 -1.13 7.63 -22.84
N THR A 107 -2.01 7.19 -21.93
CA THR A 107 -3.10 6.29 -22.34
C THR A 107 -4.39 6.53 -21.53
N ASN A 108 -5.12 7.52 -22.03
CA ASN A 108 -6.54 7.71 -21.83
C ASN A 108 -7.31 6.45 -22.31
N VAL A 109 -7.49 5.46 -21.44
CA VAL A 109 -8.43 4.33 -21.67
C VAL A 109 -9.43 4.22 -20.53
N CYS A 110 -10.16 5.32 -20.30
CA CYS A 110 -11.53 5.22 -19.80
C CYS A 110 -12.36 4.59 -20.94
N GLY A 111 -12.43 3.27 -20.95
CA GLY A 111 -13.10 2.47 -21.97
C GLY A 111 -13.63 1.18 -21.39
N TRP A 112 -14.72 1.29 -20.61
CA TRP A 112 -15.79 0.30 -20.44
C TRP A 112 -16.82 0.83 -19.44
#